data_AF-A0A2T2WTE1-F1
#
_entry.id   AF-A0A2T2WTE1-F1
#
_cell.length_a   1.000
_cell.length_b   1.000
_cell.length_c   1.000
_cell.angle_alpha   90.00
_cell.angle_beta   90.00
_cell.angle_gamma   90.00
#
_symmetry.space_group_name_H-M   'P 1'
#
loop_
_entity.id
_entity.type
_entity.pdbx_description
1 polymer ?
#
loop_
_entity_poly.entity_id
_entity_poly.type
_entity_poly.pdbx_seq_one_letter_code
_entity_poly.pdbx_strand_id
1 'polypeptide(L)'
;MAVTIPIYRLQLVRNAHFRTQAKQIRQPDDAARILSAYLDGLTQEHFVVCTLDVKNRMTGIQTIAIGTLNQVAVHLRDVFKFAVLMNAAAIIVGHNHPSGDPTPSRPDAELTQRLRAASQLLDIPLLDHIIVGDEESFVSFQAEPARFAPARAAETC
;
A
#
# COMPACT_ATOMS: atom_id res chain seq x y z
N MET A 1 39.04 -20.62 13.64
CA MET A 1 38.07 -20.06 14.60
C MET A 1 36.71 -20.66 14.30
N ALA A 2 35.99 -21.14 15.31
CA ALA A 2 34.63 -21.66 15.11
C ALA A 2 33.65 -20.48 14.96
N VAL A 3 32.87 -20.49 13.88
CA VAL A 3 31.79 -19.53 13.64
C VAL A 3 30.47 -20.25 13.85
N THR A 4 29.73 -19.83 14.88
CA THR A 4 28.38 -20.32 15.17
C THR A 4 27.39 -19.38 14.50
N ILE A 5 26.51 -19.92 13.65
CA ILE A 5 25.46 -19.15 12.96
C ILE A 5 24.10 -19.64 13.45
N PRO A 6 23.24 -18.75 13.97
CA PRO A 6 21.94 -19.12 14.53
C PRO A 6 20.82 -19.17 13.48
N ILE A 7 19.69 -19.72 13.94
CA ILE A 7 18.51 -20.07 13.17
C ILE A 7 17.43 -19.00 13.30
N TYR A 8 16.72 -18.76 12.19
CA TYR A 8 15.65 -17.77 12.08
C TYR A 8 14.26 -18.42 12.14
N ARG A 9 13.26 -17.69 12.63
CA ARG A 9 11.84 -18.03 12.45
C ARG A 9 11.13 -16.87 11.76
N LEU A 10 10.60 -17.15 10.58
CA LEU A 10 9.68 -16.27 9.88
C LEU A 10 8.27 -16.83 10.06
N GLN A 11 7.38 -16.06 10.69
CA GLN A 11 6.00 -16.47 10.93
C GLN A 11 5.07 -15.29 10.70
N LEU A 12 3.92 -15.58 10.12
CA LEU A 12 2.81 -14.67 10.00
C LEU A 12 1.82 -14.98 11.13
N VAL A 13 1.49 -13.98 11.93
CA VAL A 13 0.55 -14.13 13.04
C VAL A 13 -0.60 -13.14 12.84
N ARG A 14 -1.84 -13.65 12.93
CA ARG A 14 -3.02 -12.79 12.92
C ARG A 14 -3.23 -12.22 14.32
N ASN A 15 -2.98 -10.92 14.48
CA ASN A 15 -3.06 -10.24 15.79
C ASN A 15 -4.46 -9.71 16.11
N ALA A 16 -5.24 -9.30 15.10
CA ALA A 16 -6.55 -8.70 15.28
C ALA A 16 -7.44 -8.95 14.06
N HIS A 17 -8.72 -8.60 14.19
CA HIS A 17 -9.67 -8.57 13.09
C HIS A 17 -10.21 -7.15 12.92
N PHE A 18 -10.15 -6.62 11.71
CA PHE A 18 -10.84 -5.41 11.32
C PHE A 18 -12.14 -5.80 10.62
N ARG A 19 -13.28 -5.24 11.05
CA ARG A 19 -14.59 -5.55 10.44
C ARG A 19 -14.93 -4.50 9.40
N THR A 20 -15.24 -4.95 8.19
CA THR A 20 -15.75 -4.11 7.11
C THR A 20 -16.98 -4.75 6.49
N GLN A 21 -17.86 -3.91 5.91
CA GLN A 21 -19.03 -4.37 5.16
C GLN A 21 -18.68 -4.72 3.70
N ALA A 22 -17.54 -4.24 3.19
CA ALA A 22 -17.11 -4.50 1.83
C ALA A 22 -16.65 -5.96 1.69
N LYS A 23 -17.36 -6.74 0.85
CA LYS A 23 -17.06 -8.16 0.61
C LYS A 23 -16.02 -8.39 -0.49
N GLN A 24 -15.87 -7.42 -1.40
CA GLN A 24 -15.06 -7.52 -2.60
C GLN A 24 -14.69 -6.12 -3.08
N ILE A 25 -13.46 -5.94 -3.57
CA ILE A 25 -12.99 -4.71 -4.20
C ILE A 25 -13.25 -4.80 -5.70
N ARG A 26 -14.12 -3.93 -6.22
CA ARG A 26 -14.45 -3.85 -7.65
C ARG A 26 -14.06 -2.53 -8.27
N GLN A 27 -14.01 -1.48 -7.45
CA GLN A 27 -13.64 -0.12 -7.84
C GLN A 27 -12.83 0.54 -6.72
N PRO A 28 -12.12 1.64 -7.02
CA PRO A 28 -11.30 2.36 -6.02
C PRO A 28 -12.06 2.70 -4.74
N ASP A 29 -13.31 3.14 -4.83
CA ASP A 29 -14.17 3.48 -3.69
C ASP A 29 -14.36 2.33 -2.68
N ASP A 30 -14.33 1.07 -3.15
CA ASP A 30 -14.45 -0.08 -2.25
C ASP A 30 -13.21 -0.21 -1.36
N ALA A 31 -12.03 0.04 -1.92
CA ALA A 31 -10.76 0.03 -1.19
C ALA A 31 -10.63 1.26 -0.30
N ALA A 32 -10.96 2.44 -0.83
CA ALA A 32 -10.95 3.70 -0.08
C ALA A 32 -11.81 3.62 1.16
N ARG A 33 -13.05 3.12 1.07
CA ARG A 33 -13.94 2.96 2.24
C ARG A 33 -13.32 2.10 3.36
N ILE A 34 -12.62 1.02 3.00
CA ILE A 34 -11.93 0.17 3.99
C ILE A 34 -10.75 0.92 4.60
N LEU A 35 -9.94 1.58 3.76
CA LEU A 35 -8.74 2.28 4.18
C LEU A 35 -9.07 3.52 5.03
N SER A 36 -10.06 4.32 4.65
CA SER A 36 -10.53 5.46 5.44
C SER A 36 -10.98 4.99 6.82
N ALA A 37 -11.77 3.92 6.91
CA ALA A 37 -12.20 3.39 8.21
C ALA A 37 -11.05 2.75 9.03
N TYR A 38 -10.01 2.23 8.38
CA TYR A 38 -8.84 1.66 9.06
C TYR A 38 -7.85 2.72 9.54
N LEU A 39 -7.74 3.83 8.80
CA LEU A 39 -6.78 4.91 9.03
C LEU A 39 -7.40 6.13 9.74
N ASP A 40 -8.71 6.07 10.07
CA ASP A 40 -9.44 7.14 10.71
C ASP A 40 -8.82 7.56 12.06
N GLY A 41 -8.81 8.87 12.31
CA GLY A 41 -8.31 9.46 13.56
C GLY A 41 -6.81 9.32 13.81
N LEU A 42 -6.02 8.82 12.84
CA LEU A 42 -4.57 8.71 12.98
C LEU A 42 -3.90 10.07 12.78
N THR A 43 -3.18 10.52 13.80
CA THR A 43 -2.46 11.83 13.80
C THR A 43 -1.11 11.78 13.10
N GLN A 44 -0.68 10.60 12.66
CA GLN A 44 0.54 10.36 11.90
C GLN A 44 0.18 9.72 10.56
N GLU A 45 1.05 9.90 9.57
CA GLU A 45 0.93 9.20 8.30
C GLU A 45 1.24 7.71 8.49
N HIS A 46 0.31 6.84 8.11
CA HIS A 46 0.46 5.40 8.20
C HIS A 46 0.40 4.79 6.81
N PHE A 47 1.50 4.21 6.35
CA PHE A 47 1.53 3.47 5.09
C PHE A 47 1.18 2.01 5.33
N VAL A 48 0.15 1.52 4.65
CA VAL A 48 -0.37 0.17 4.78
C VAL A 48 -0.30 -0.59 3.46
N VAL A 49 -0.19 -1.91 3.57
CA VAL A 49 -0.41 -2.84 2.47
C VAL A 49 -1.60 -3.73 2.78
N CYS A 50 -2.46 -3.88 1.79
CA CYS A 50 -3.60 -4.77 1.79
C CYS A 50 -3.33 -5.91 0.81
N THR A 51 -3.51 -7.15 1.23
CA THR A 51 -3.38 -8.32 0.36
C THR A 51 -4.76 -8.78 -0.09
N LEU A 52 -4.86 -9.27 -1.33
CA LEU A 52 -6.11 -9.73 -1.92
C LEU A 52 -6.01 -11.19 -2.39
N ASP A 53 -7.15 -11.87 -2.43
CA ASP A 53 -7.32 -13.15 -3.14
C ASP A 53 -7.63 -12.93 -4.63
N VAL A 54 -7.70 -14.03 -5.40
CA VAL A 54 -8.02 -14.02 -6.85
C VAL A 54 -9.43 -13.50 -7.18
N LYS A 55 -10.27 -13.31 -6.16
CA LYS A 55 -11.61 -12.72 -6.29
C LYS A 55 -11.61 -11.27 -5.80
N ASN A 56 -10.45 -10.63 -5.64
CA ASN A 56 -10.30 -9.27 -5.11
C ASN A 56 -10.97 -9.07 -3.74
N ARG A 57 -10.87 -10.07 -2.85
CA ARG A 57 -11.29 -9.92 -1.45
C ARG A 57 -10.07 -9.67 -0.59
N MET A 58 -10.14 -8.68 0.28
CA MET A 58 -9.02 -8.37 1.19
C MET A 58 -8.82 -9.55 2.16
N THR A 59 -7.61 -10.09 2.20
CA THR A 59 -7.20 -11.23 3.04
C THR A 59 -6.36 -10.80 4.23
N GLY A 60 -5.76 -9.62 4.18
CA GLY A 60 -4.96 -9.06 5.27
C GLY A 60 -4.67 -7.58 5.05
N ILE A 61 -4.33 -6.91 6.15
CA ILE A 61 -3.85 -5.53 6.17
C ILE A 61 -2.69 -5.44 7.16
N GLN A 62 -1.62 -4.75 6.78
CA GLN A 62 -0.49 -4.47 7.65
C GLN A 62 -0.01 -3.03 7.47
N THR A 63 0.17 -2.30 8.57
CA THR A 63 0.96 -1.06 8.59
C THR A 63 2.43 -1.40 8.43
N ILE A 64 3.02 -0.93 7.33
CA ILE A 64 4.43 -1.16 6.96
C ILE A 64 5.32 -0.08 7.55
N ALA A 65 4.85 1.16 7.57
CA ALA A 65 5.60 2.28 8.09
C ALA A 65 4.66 3.31 8.72
N ILE A 66 5.17 3.98 9.74
CA ILE A 66 4.51 5.09 10.43
C ILE A 66 5.46 6.28 10.29
N GLY A 67 4.97 7.33 9.64
CA GLY A 67 5.70 8.53 9.33
C GLY A 67 5.71 9.52 10.48
N THR A 68 6.51 10.57 10.29
CA THR A 68 6.40 11.80 11.09
C THR A 68 5.58 12.82 10.31
N LEU A 69 5.50 14.08 10.77
CA LEU A 69 4.75 15.15 10.11
C LEU A 69 5.05 15.38 8.62
N ASN A 70 6.22 14.96 8.13
CA ASN A 70 6.68 15.35 6.79
C ASN A 70 6.70 14.21 5.77
N GLN A 71 7.07 12.98 6.15
CA GLN A 71 7.21 11.83 5.24
C GLN A 71 7.22 10.50 6.00
N VAL A 72 6.82 9.43 5.30
CA VAL A 72 6.97 8.04 5.73
C VAL A 72 8.00 7.29 4.87
N ALA A 73 9.02 6.70 5.51
CA ALA A 73 10.05 5.95 4.81
C ALA A 73 9.58 4.51 4.54
N VAL A 74 9.13 4.25 3.31
CA VAL A 74 8.66 2.91 2.89
C VAL A 74 9.74 2.16 2.13
N HIS A 75 10.03 0.94 2.56
CA HIS A 75 10.90 0.03 1.81
C HIS A 75 10.09 -1.06 1.09
N LEU A 76 10.33 -1.21 -0.20
CA LEU A 76 9.68 -2.20 -1.06
C LEU A 76 9.77 -3.62 -0.49
N ARG A 77 10.93 -3.99 0.08
CA ARG A 77 11.14 -5.30 0.69
C ARG A 77 10.15 -5.61 1.81
N ASP A 78 9.71 -4.61 2.57
CA ASP A 78 8.80 -4.82 3.69
C ASP A 78 7.36 -4.99 3.21
N VAL A 79 6.96 -4.19 2.21
CA VAL A 79 5.66 -4.33 1.51
C VAL A 79 5.54 -5.73 0.89
N PHE A 80 6.53 -6.13 0.08
CA PHE A 80 6.46 -7.40 -0.64
C PHE A 80 6.75 -8.60 0.23
N LYS A 81 7.53 -8.48 1.31
CA LYS A 81 7.68 -9.55 2.31
C LYS A 81 6.34 -9.95 2.90
N PHE A 82 5.51 -8.98 3.27
CA PHE A 82 4.16 -9.28 3.75
C PHE A 82 3.29 -9.90 2.66
N ALA A 83 3.30 -9.34 1.45
CA ALA A 83 2.52 -9.85 0.33
C ALA A 83 2.85 -11.32 0.03
N VAL A 84 4.14 -11.67 0.00
CA VAL A 84 4.63 -13.04 -0.20
C VAL A 84 4.19 -13.94 0.96
N LEU A 85 4.35 -13.52 2.21
CA LEU A 85 3.95 -14.32 3.38
C LEU A 85 2.44 -14.57 3.47
N MET A 86 1.64 -13.65 2.95
CA MET A 86 0.17 -13.77 2.86
C MET A 86 -0.29 -14.60 1.65
N ASN A 87 0.61 -15.03 0.75
CA ASN A 87 0.29 -15.62 -0.55
C ASN A 87 -0.70 -14.73 -1.34
N ALA A 88 -0.40 -13.43 -1.39
CA ALA A 88 -1.27 -12.46 -2.02
C ALA A 88 -1.38 -12.71 -3.54
N ALA A 89 -2.61 -12.76 -4.06
CA ALA A 89 -2.85 -12.78 -5.49
C ALA A 89 -2.65 -11.39 -6.12
N ALA A 90 -2.86 -10.35 -5.32
CA ALA A 90 -2.59 -8.95 -5.65
C ALA A 90 -2.49 -8.13 -4.37
N ILE A 91 -2.01 -6.88 -4.49
CA ILE A 91 -1.96 -5.92 -3.39
C ILE A 91 -2.62 -4.60 -3.76
N ILE A 92 -3.11 -3.92 -2.72
CA ILE A 92 -3.40 -2.48 -2.73
C ILE A 92 -2.54 -1.88 -1.64
N VAL A 93 -2.00 -0.69 -1.88
CA VAL A 93 -1.32 0.09 -0.84
C VAL A 93 -2.13 1.35 -0.55
N GLY A 94 -1.94 1.92 0.64
CA GLY A 94 -2.51 3.21 0.92
C GLY A 94 -1.94 3.87 2.16
N HIS A 95 -2.20 5.16 2.29
CA HIS A 95 -1.82 5.93 3.47
C HIS A 95 -2.76 7.11 3.68
N ASN A 96 -2.77 7.62 4.90
CA ASN A 96 -3.50 8.83 5.26
C ASN A 96 -2.58 10.05 5.22
N HIS A 97 -3.11 11.20 4.81
CA HIS A 97 -2.49 12.49 5.08
C HIS A 97 -3.12 13.11 6.33
N PRO A 98 -2.38 13.30 7.44
CA PRO A 98 -2.92 13.92 8.65
C PRO A 98 -3.41 15.37 8.47
N SER A 99 -3.04 16.01 7.35
CA SER A 99 -3.55 17.33 6.96
C SER A 99 -4.99 17.31 6.45
N GLY A 100 -5.54 16.13 6.14
CA GLY A 100 -6.87 15.94 5.57
C GLY A 100 -6.94 16.09 4.03
N ASP A 101 -5.89 16.60 3.37
CA ASP A 101 -5.84 16.73 1.90
C ASP A 101 -5.20 15.48 1.27
N PRO A 102 -5.93 14.66 0.50
CA PRO A 102 -5.40 13.44 -0.12
C PRO A 102 -4.54 13.70 -1.37
N THR A 103 -4.25 14.96 -1.71
CA THR A 103 -3.42 15.31 -2.86
C THR A 103 -2.03 14.67 -2.75
N PRO A 104 -1.61 13.82 -3.70
CA PRO A 104 -0.33 13.13 -3.62
C PRO A 104 0.84 14.09 -3.73
N SER A 105 1.85 13.83 -2.91
CA SER A 105 3.16 14.46 -3.02
C SER A 105 3.98 13.84 -4.16
N ARG A 106 5.09 14.50 -4.53
CA ARG A 106 6.05 13.93 -5.48
C ARG A 106 6.66 12.61 -4.97
N PRO A 107 7.10 12.48 -3.70
CA PRO A 107 7.52 11.21 -3.13
C PRO A 107 6.49 10.08 -3.27
N ASP A 108 5.19 10.37 -3.14
CA ASP A 108 4.13 9.36 -3.30
C ASP A 108 4.10 8.82 -4.73
N ALA A 109 4.17 9.69 -5.72
CA ALA A 109 4.23 9.29 -7.13
C ALA A 109 5.49 8.45 -7.43
N GLU A 110 6.65 8.87 -6.93
CA GLU A 110 7.92 8.14 -7.10
C GLU A 110 7.90 6.78 -6.37
N LEU A 111 7.31 6.70 -5.18
CA LEU A 111 7.10 5.43 -4.47
C LEU A 111 6.15 4.51 -5.25
N THR A 112 5.04 5.04 -5.76
CA THR A 112 4.05 4.29 -6.56
C THR A 112 4.71 3.67 -7.78
N GLN A 113 5.53 4.42 -8.51
CA GLN A 113 6.23 3.92 -9.69
C GLN A 113 7.18 2.76 -9.34
N ARG A 114 7.95 2.90 -8.27
CA ARG A 114 8.83 1.84 -7.78
C ARG A 114 8.06 0.60 -7.34
N LEU A 115 6.92 0.78 -6.67
CA LEU A 115 6.02 -0.32 -6.29
C LEU A 115 5.45 -1.02 -7.51
N ARG A 116 5.01 -0.28 -8.55
CA ARG A 116 4.54 -0.87 -9.81
C ARG A 116 5.63 -1.71 -10.48
N ALA A 117 6.85 -1.21 -10.59
CA ALA A 117 7.96 -1.95 -11.17
C ALA A 117 8.29 -3.23 -10.39
N ALA A 118 8.36 -3.17 -9.06
CA ALA A 118 8.59 -4.33 -8.22
C ALA A 118 7.42 -5.34 -8.25
N SER A 119 6.19 -4.85 -8.33
CA SER A 119 4.97 -5.67 -8.43
C SER A 119 4.97 -6.54 -9.69
N GLN A 120 5.47 -5.99 -10.80
CA GLN A 120 5.65 -6.71 -12.06
C GLN A 120 6.76 -7.75 -11.96
N LEU A 121 7.90 -7.40 -11.33
CA LEU A 121 9.01 -8.33 -11.16
C LEU A 121 8.66 -9.55 -10.30
N LEU A 122 7.81 -9.36 -9.29
CA LEU A 122 7.43 -10.40 -8.33
C LEU A 122 6.15 -11.16 -8.72
N ASP A 123 5.51 -10.82 -9.84
CA ASP A 123 4.20 -11.34 -10.25
C ASP A 123 3.11 -11.19 -9.17
N ILE A 124 3.17 -10.09 -8.39
CA ILE A 124 2.16 -9.72 -7.39
C ILE A 124 1.61 -8.35 -7.78
N PRO A 125 0.53 -8.27 -8.58
CA PRO A 125 0.02 -7.01 -9.13
C PRO A 125 -0.32 -5.98 -8.06
N LEU A 126 0.15 -4.75 -8.25
CA LEU A 126 -0.33 -3.58 -7.51
C LEU A 126 -1.60 -3.06 -8.21
N LEU A 127 -2.77 -3.33 -7.63
CA LEU A 127 -4.05 -2.89 -8.19
C LEU A 127 -4.25 -1.39 -8.05
N ASP A 128 -3.90 -0.85 -6.88
CA ASP A 128 -4.05 0.58 -6.63
C ASP A 128 -3.12 1.09 -5.51
N HIS A 129 -2.93 2.40 -5.50
CA HIS A 129 -2.42 3.17 -4.39
C HIS A 129 -3.49 4.20 -4.03
N ILE A 130 -4.02 4.11 -2.80
CA ILE A 130 -5.07 5.02 -2.30
C ILE A 130 -4.48 5.95 -1.23
N ILE A 131 -4.64 7.25 -1.42
CA ILE A 131 -4.37 8.24 -0.36
C ILE A 131 -5.70 8.67 0.23
N VAL A 132 -5.85 8.57 1.54
CA VAL A 132 -7.07 8.99 2.26
C VAL A 132 -6.84 10.33 2.97
N GLY A 133 -7.84 11.19 2.88
CA GLY A 133 -7.93 12.47 3.58
C GLY A 133 -9.12 12.50 4.53
N ASP A 134 -9.55 13.71 4.91
CA ASP A 134 -10.69 13.94 5.79
C ASP A 134 -12.02 13.80 5.03
N GLU A 135 -13.12 13.67 5.77
CA GLU A 135 -14.49 13.69 5.24
C GLU A 135 -14.73 12.70 4.08
N GLU A 136 -14.16 11.49 4.19
CA GLU A 136 -14.22 10.43 3.16
C GLU A 136 -13.54 10.80 1.82
N SER A 137 -12.75 11.87 1.78
CA SER A 137 -11.96 12.22 0.60
C SER A 137 -10.82 11.24 0.36
N PHE A 138 -10.56 10.93 -0.91
CA PHE A 138 -9.44 10.07 -1.29
C PHE A 138 -8.95 10.38 -2.72
N VAL A 139 -7.72 9.95 -3.01
CA VAL A 139 -7.15 9.90 -4.37
C VAL A 139 -6.77 8.46 -4.69
N SER A 140 -7.08 8.03 -5.91
CA SER A 140 -6.67 6.74 -6.47
C SER A 140 -5.70 6.94 -7.62
N PHE A 141 -4.51 6.35 -7.53
CA PHE A 141 -3.54 6.36 -8.63
C PHE A 141 -4.00 5.50 -9.81
N GLN A 142 -4.91 4.54 -9.61
CA GLN A 142 -5.50 3.74 -10.69
C GLN A 142 -6.59 4.49 -11.46
N ALA A 143 -7.39 5.32 -10.78
CA ALA A 143 -8.46 6.10 -11.41
C ALA A 143 -7.92 7.24 -12.29
N GLU A 144 -6.76 7.80 -11.94
CA GLU A 144 -6.13 8.92 -12.65
C GLU A 144 -4.74 8.58 -13.22
N PRO A 145 -4.59 7.54 -14.06
CA PRO A 145 -3.28 7.03 -14.47
C PRO A 145 -2.50 8.04 -15.32
N ALA A 146 -3.19 8.90 -16.08
CA ALA A 146 -2.57 9.92 -16.91
C ALA A 146 -1.96 11.06 -16.08
N ARG A 147 -2.54 11.38 -14.92
CA ARG A 147 -2.07 12.47 -14.03
C ARG A 147 -0.75 12.10 -13.34
N PHE A 148 -0.54 10.81 -13.10
CA PHE A 148 0.61 10.28 -12.36
C PHE A 148 1.54 9.40 -13.20
N ALA A 149 1.35 9.42 -14.52
CA ALA A 149 2.27 8.78 -15.44
C ALA A 149 3.66 9.42 -15.29
N PRO A 150 4.75 8.63 -15.40
CA PRO A 150 6.08 9.21 -15.48
C PRO A 150 6.11 10.21 -16.64
N ALA A 151 6.73 11.37 -16.42
CA ALA A 151 7.05 12.29 -17.50
C ALA A 151 7.76 11.46 -18.57
N ARG A 152 7.25 11.48 -19.82
CA ARG A 152 7.87 10.74 -20.94
C ARG A 152 9.36 11.03 -20.88
N ALA A 153 10.17 9.99 -20.69
CA ALA A 153 11.59 10.10 -20.87
C ALA A 153 11.76 10.70 -22.27
N ALA A 154 12.32 11.91 -22.35
CA ALA A 154 12.66 12.51 -23.62
C ALA A 154 13.51 11.46 -24.34
N GLU A 155 12.97 10.94 -25.44
CA GLU A 155 13.68 10.08 -26.36
C GLU A 155 14.88 10.88 -26.85
N THR A 156 16.03 10.73 -26.19
CA THR A 156 17.31 11.13 -26.75
C THR A 156 17.58 10.20 -27.93
N CYS A 157 17.33 10.74 -29.13
CA CYS A 157 17.99 10.32 -30.37
C CYS A 157 19.51 10.32 -30.21
#